data_AF-A0A7C5XXS1-F1
#
_entry.id   AF-A0A7C5XXS1-F1
#
_cell.length_a   1.000
_cell.length_b   1.000
_cell.length_c   1.000
_cell.angle_alpha   90.00
_cell.angle_beta   90.00
_cell.angle_gamma   90.00
#
_symmetry.space_group_name_H-M   'P 1'
#
loop_
_entity.id
_entity.type
_entity.pdbx_description
1 polymer ?
#
loop_
_entity_poly.entity_id
_entity_poly.type
_entity_poly.pdbx_seq_one_letter_code
_entity_poly.pdbx_strand_id
1 'polypeptide(L)' 'MDPEKIYGLMMFHGVKVGDIAAQEGVHPSLVHKAIRGDRTGPAAQRVREHIAKRLGKPVSALWEEDREQRRTNVA' A
#
# COMPACT_ATOMS: atom_id res chain seq x y z
N MET A 1 7.89 -3.59 -5.41
CA MET A 1 8.75 -3.98 -4.27
C MET A 1 8.15 -5.21 -3.63
N ASP A 2 8.97 -6.11 -3.10
CA ASP A 2 8.47 -7.32 -2.42
C ASP A 2 7.70 -6.96 -1.14
N PRO A 3 6.61 -7.68 -0.81
CA PRO A 3 5.81 -7.41 0.39
C PRO A 3 6.65 -7.34 1.67
N GLU A 4 7.66 -8.20 1.82
CA GLU A 4 8.56 -8.26 2.99
C GLU A 4 9.35 -6.96 3.16
N LYS A 5 9.79 -6.34 2.06
CA LYS A 5 10.49 -5.05 2.11
C LYS A 5 9.55 -3.92 2.50
N ILE A 6 8.29 -3.97 2.06
CA ILE A 6 7.26 -3.01 2.50
C ILE A 6 7.04 -3.14 4.01
N TYR A 7 6.92 -4.36 4.53
CA TYR A 7 6.83 -4.59 5.99
C TYR A 7 8.07 -4.09 6.74
N GLY A 8 9.27 -4.34 6.20
CA GLY A 8 10.52 -3.83 6.78
C GLY A 8 10.54 -2.30 6.86
N LEU A 9 10.11 -1.61 5.81
CA LEU A 9 9.96 -0.16 5.81
C LEU A 9 8.92 0.31 6.83
N MET A 10 7.77 -0.35 6.89
CA MET A 10 6.74 -0.03 7.88
C MET A 10 7.27 -0.16 9.31
N MET A 11 7.97 -1.25 9.61
CA MET A 11 8.59 -1.45 10.93
C MET A 11 9.63 -0.36 11.24
N PHE A 12 10.51 -0.05 10.28
CA PHE A 12 11.54 0.98 10.44
C PHE A 12 10.94 2.38 10.69
N HIS A 13 9.84 2.71 10.03
CA HIS A 13 9.13 3.99 10.20
C HIS A 13 8.08 3.97 11.32
N GLY A 14 7.99 2.89 12.11
CA GLY A 14 7.02 2.76 13.19
C GLY A 14 5.55 2.75 12.73
N VAL A 15 5.30 2.38 11.47
CA VAL A 15 3.96 2.29 10.89
C VAL A 15 3.37 0.91 11.19
N LYS A 16 2.30 0.87 11.99
CA LYS A 16 1.64 -0.39 12.36
C LYS A 16 0.45 -0.67 11.45
N VAL A 17 0.25 -1.94 11.13
CA VAL A 17 -0.92 -2.41 10.37
C VAL A 17 -2.23 -2.05 11.07
N GLY A 18 -2.29 -2.20 12.39
CA GLY A 18 -3.48 -1.87 13.19
C GLY A 18 -3.87 -0.40 13.10
N ASP A 19 -2.88 0.50 13.08
CA ASP A 19 -3.14 1.94 12.98
C ASP A 19 -3.73 2.31 11.63
N ILE A 20 -3.19 1.74 10.55
CA ILE A 20 -3.72 1.93 9.19
C ILE A 20 -5.14 1.38 9.09
N ALA A 21 -5.36 0.17 9.62
CA ALA A 21 -6.67 -0.47 9.60
C ALA A 21 -7.73 0.38 10.32
N ALA A 22 -7.40 0.91 11.50
CA ALA A 22 -8.28 1.78 12.27
C ALA A 22 -8.55 3.10 11.54
N GLN A 23 -7.53 3.73 10.93
CA GLN A 23 -7.68 5.01 10.24
C GLN A 23 -8.48 4.88 8.93
N GLU A 24 -8.34 3.78 8.21
CA GLU A 24 -9.08 3.52 6.97
C GLU A 24 -10.44 2.84 7.20
N GLY A 25 -10.76 2.47 8.46
CA GLY A 25 -12.01 1.78 8.81
C GLY A 25 -12.13 0.39 8.18
N VAL A 26 -11.02 -0.34 8.06
CA VAL A 26 -10.95 -1.66 7.41
C VAL A 26 -10.44 -2.73 8.37
N HIS A 27 -10.69 -4.00 8.05
CA HIS A 27 -10.11 -5.10 8.79
C HIS A 27 -8.59 -5.21 8.50
N PRO A 28 -7.72 -5.51 9.51
CA PRO A 28 -6.27 -5.65 9.32
C PRO A 28 -5.85 -6.62 8.20
N SER A 29 -6.66 -7.67 7.95
CA SER A 29 -6.41 -8.61 6.85
C SER A 29 -6.41 -7.94 5.47
N LEU A 30 -7.20 -6.89 5.27
CA LEU A 30 -7.20 -6.14 4.01
C LEU A 30 -5.88 -5.39 3.84
N VAL A 31 -5.30 -4.86 4.92
CA VAL A 31 -3.99 -4.20 4.88
C VAL A 31 -2.90 -5.17 4.48
N HIS A 32 -2.91 -6.38 5.05
CA HIS A 32 -1.97 -7.43 4.66
C HIS A 32 -2.10 -7.83 3.19
N LYS A 33 -3.34 -7.94 2.69
CA LYS A 33 -3.63 -8.22 1.27
C LYS A 33 -3.15 -7.08 0.36
N ALA A 34 -3.42 -5.83 0.74
CA ALA A 34 -3.00 -4.65 0.00
C ALA A 34 -1.47 -4.57 -0.14
N ILE A 35 -0.73 -4.89 0.93
CA ILE A 35 0.74 -4.98 0.90
C ILE A 35 1.21 -6.06 -0.07
N ARG A 36 0.53 -7.22 -0.10
CA ARG A 36 0.86 -8.37 -0.95
C ARG A 36 0.54 -8.22 -2.43
N GLY A 37 0.01 -7.10 -2.88
CA GLY A 37 -0.35 -6.94 -4.29
C GLY A 37 -1.84 -7.06 -4.60
N ASP A 38 -2.71 -7.34 -3.62
CA ASP A 38 -4.16 -7.30 -3.84
C ASP A 38 -4.65 -5.86 -4.03
N ARG A 39 -5.39 -5.62 -5.12
CA ARG A 39 -6.00 -4.33 -5.50
C ARG A 39 -7.53 -4.42 -5.54
N THR A 40 -8.10 -5.50 -5.02
CA THR A 40 -9.52 -5.74 -5.15
C THR A 40 -10.32 -4.70 -4.39
N GLY A 41 -10.91 -3.77 -5.15
CA GLY A 41 -11.82 -2.74 -4.67
C GLY A 41 -11.14 -1.44 -4.21
N PRO A 42 -11.93 -0.37 -4.08
CA PRO A 42 -11.44 0.97 -3.74
C PRO A 42 -10.80 1.04 -2.35
N ALA A 43 -11.17 0.14 -1.43
CA ALA A 43 -10.58 0.09 -0.09
C ALA A 43 -9.12 -0.36 -0.10
N ALA A 44 -8.75 -1.34 -0.93
CA ALA A 44 -7.36 -1.79 -1.05
C ALA A 44 -6.46 -0.68 -1.61
N GLN A 45 -6.95 0.07 -2.59
CA GLN A 45 -6.24 1.20 -3.18
C GLN A 45 -5.98 2.32 -2.16
N ARG A 46 -6.99 2.73 -1.38
CA ARG A 46 -6.83 3.74 -0.32
C ARG A 46 -5.79 3.32 0.72
N VAL A 47 -5.81 2.04 1.13
CA VAL A 47 -4.83 1.51 2.08
C VAL A 47 -3.40 1.62 1.53
N ARG A 48 -3.18 1.32 0.24
CA ARG A 48 -1.86 1.49 -0.39
C ARG A 48 -1.40 2.94 -0.43
N GLU A 49 -2.30 3.84 -0.79
CA GLU A 49 -2.02 5.29 -0.80
C GLU A 49 -1.67 5.79 0.59
N HIS A 50 -2.38 5.32 1.62
CA HIS A 50 -2.09 5.61 3.01
C HIS A 50 -0.68 5.12 3.40
N ILE A 51 -0.37 3.85 3.13
CA ILE A 51 0.96 3.26 3.41
C ILE A 51 2.04 4.11 2.72
N ALA A 52 1.88 4.38 1.43
CA ALA A 52 2.82 5.15 0.62
C ALA A 52 3.06 6.55 1.21
N LYS A 53 1.99 7.24 1.62
CA LYS A 53 2.05 8.54 2.30
C LYS A 53 2.83 8.47 3.60
N ARG A 54 2.59 7.45 4.44
CA ARG A 54 3.29 7.27 5.73
C ARG A 54 4.78 6.95 5.54
N LEU A 55 5.13 6.28 4.45
CA LEU A 55 6.51 5.96 4.08
C LEU A 55 7.21 7.07 3.28
N GLY A 56 6.51 8.17 2.96
CA GLY A 56 7.06 9.26 2.15
C GLY A 56 7.46 8.82 0.74
N LYS A 57 6.79 7.81 0.19
CA LYS A 57 7.09 7.22 -1.12
C LYS A 57 5.85 7.26 -2.02
N PRO A 58 6.02 7.37 -3.35
CA PRO A 58 4.89 7.19 -4.24
C PRO A 58 4.45 5.71 -4.26
N VAL A 59 3.15 5.47 -4.46
CA VAL A 59 2.58 4.11 -4.55
C VAL A 59 3.34 3.26 -5.58
N SER A 60 3.69 3.83 -6.73
CA SER A 60 4.43 3.15 -7.81
C SER A 60 5.87 2.76 -7.44
N ALA A 61 6.46 3.32 -6.38
CA ALA A 61 7.76 2.87 -5.87
C ALA A 61 7.64 1.65 -4.94
N LEU A 62 6.45 1.42 -4.38
CA LEU A 62 6.15 0.29 -3.53
C LEU A 62 5.54 -0.86 -4.34
N TRP A 63 4.63 -0.56 -5.26
CA TRP A 63 4.00 -1.53 -6.16
C TRP A 63 4.30 -1.13 -7.62
N GLU A 64 5.19 -1.86 -8.28
CA GLU A 64 5.62 -1.58 -9.66
C GLU A 64 4.45 -1.63 -10.65
N GLU A 65 3.44 -2.44 -10.36
CA GLU A 65 2.24 -2.59 -11.19
C GLU A 65 1.40 -1.29 -11.27
N ASP A 66 1.58 -0.35 -10.33
CA ASP A 66 0.94 0.97 -10.37
C ASP A 66 1.72 1.97 -11.25
N ARG A 67 2.96 1.64 -11.66
CA ARG A 67 3.73 2.39 -12.68
C ARG A 67 3.21 2.10 -14.08
N GLU A 68 2.82 0.86 -14.35
CA GLU A 68 2.36 0.40 -15.67
C GLU A 68 1.00 1.01 -16.02
N GLN A 69 0.06 1.06 -15.07
CA GLN A 69 -1.25 1.69 -15.27
C GLN A 69 -1.16 3.20 -15.61
N ARG A 70 -0.21 3.93 -15.00
CA ARG A 70 0.02 5.36 -15.32
C ARG A 70 0.57 5.56 -16.73
N ARG A 71 1.29 4.58 -17.28
CA ARG A 71 1.76 4.64 -18.68
C ARG A 71 0.63 4.34 -19.65
N THR A 72 -0.24 3.38 -19.34
CA THR A 72 -1.35 2.98 -20.23
C THR A 72 -2.46 4.03 -20.28
N ASN A 73 -2.73 4.77 -19.19
CA ASN A 73 -3.78 5.80 -19.16
C ASN A 73 -3.36 7.16 -19.78
N VAL A 74 -2.14 7.29 -20.30
CA VAL A 74 -1.59 8.53 -20.90
C VAL A 74 -1.31 8.35 -22.41
N ALA A 75 -1.59 7.17 -22.97
CA ALA A 75 -1.56 6.90 -24.42
C ALA A 75 -2.97 6.92 -25.00
#